data_AF-D7L0L1-F1
#
_entry.id   AF-D7L0L1-F1
#
_cell.length_a   1.000
_cell.length_b   1.000
_cell.length_c   1.000
_cell.angle_alpha   90.00
_cell.angle_beta   90.00
_cell.angle_gamma   90.00
#
_symmetry.space_group_name_H-M   'P 1'
#
loop_
_entity.id
_entity.type
_entity.pdbx_description
1 polymer ?
#
loop_
_entity_poly.entity_id
_entity_poly.type
_entity_poly.pdbx_seq_one_letter_code
_entity_poly.pdbx_strand_id
1 'polypeptide(L)'
;MASDQSTNPPIMEAKTRHPLHQIADTPTHKLLLKQWLKEEELILSRVSHKESQIDSVRREITQLYIFFFLFHSISLLLLFHASSSSSPSSASASSACKRSWIPSLCALLSSLGIIWAVRYKSEVESHLEKLLEREKEDAKLLRKCVEELKKKGIEFDLLKEVDALRRAKSLRVESKPVRKWSARDFVTLFFFSVSCLVLAMIRLILCD
;
A
#
# COMPACT_ATOMS: atom_id res chain seq x y z
N MET A 1 0.56 -49.21 74.18
CA MET A 1 0.03 -47.91 73.73
C MET A 1 0.88 -47.44 72.57
N ALA A 2 0.21 -47.10 71.48
CA ALA A 2 0.77 -46.91 70.14
C ALA A 2 1.55 -45.60 69.99
N SER A 3 2.49 -45.65 69.05
CA SER A 3 3.33 -44.59 68.50
C SER A 3 2.54 -43.37 68.02
N ASP A 4 3.17 -42.19 67.99
CA ASP A 4 3.07 -41.34 66.80
C ASP A 4 4.26 -40.37 66.64
N GLN A 5 4.91 -40.54 65.50
CA GLN A 5 6.11 -39.88 65.03
C GLN A 5 5.67 -38.73 64.12
N SER A 6 5.63 -37.50 64.64
CA SER A 6 5.29 -36.32 63.85
C SER A 6 6.48 -35.95 62.95
N THR A 7 6.44 -36.46 61.72
CA THR A 7 7.39 -36.15 60.66
C THR A 7 6.78 -35.05 59.81
N ASN A 8 7.26 -33.81 59.94
CA ASN A 8 6.87 -32.72 59.04
C ASN A 8 7.39 -33.03 57.62
N PRO A 9 6.56 -32.96 56.56
CA PRO A 9 7.05 -33.10 55.20
C PRO A 9 7.85 -31.85 54.79
N PRO A 10 8.89 -32.00 53.95
CA PRO A 10 9.68 -30.88 53.48
C PRO A 10 8.87 -30.04 52.51
N ILE A 11 8.92 -28.72 52.67
CA ILE A 11 8.53 -27.74 51.65
C ILE A 11 9.49 -27.95 50.48
N MET A 12 9.11 -28.81 49.53
CA MET A 12 9.78 -28.86 48.24
C MET A 12 9.43 -27.56 47.54
N GLU A 13 10.41 -26.65 47.44
CA GLU A 13 10.41 -25.60 46.44
C GLU A 13 10.05 -26.24 45.09
N ALA A 14 8.84 -25.98 44.62
CA ALA A 14 8.42 -26.32 43.28
C ALA A 14 9.34 -25.58 42.33
N LYS A 15 10.43 -26.24 41.92
CA LYS A 15 11.35 -25.77 40.88
C LYS A 15 10.48 -25.33 39.72
N THR A 16 10.36 -24.02 39.52
CA THR A 16 9.45 -23.39 38.57
C THR A 16 9.81 -23.95 37.20
N ARG A 17 9.09 -24.99 36.78
CA ARG A 17 9.40 -25.72 35.54
C ARG A 17 9.28 -24.71 34.41
N HIS A 18 10.26 -24.71 33.52
CA HIS A 18 10.30 -23.77 32.41
C HIS A 18 8.94 -23.83 31.66
N PRO A 19 8.27 -22.70 31.38
CA PRO A 19 6.89 -22.67 30.87
C PRO A 19 6.71 -23.44 29.55
N LEU A 20 7.74 -23.53 28.71
CA LEU A 20 7.77 -24.41 27.53
C LEU A 20 7.53 -25.91 27.84
N HIS A 21 7.99 -26.39 28.99
CA HIS A 21 7.78 -27.77 29.42
C HIS A 21 6.33 -27.99 29.89
N GLN A 22 5.72 -26.98 30.50
CA GLN A 22 4.30 -27.01 30.89
C GLN A 22 3.34 -26.97 29.67
N ILE A 23 3.73 -26.27 28.60
CA ILE A 23 2.99 -26.28 27.31
C ILE A 23 3.06 -27.66 26.64
N ALA A 24 4.16 -28.39 26.82
CA ALA A 24 4.31 -29.75 26.29
C ALA A 24 3.34 -30.74 26.97
N ASP A 25 2.98 -30.48 28.23
CA ASP A 25 2.07 -31.31 29.04
C ASP A 25 0.58 -31.04 28.73
N THR A 26 0.23 -29.93 28.05
CA THR A 26 -1.16 -29.65 27.60
C THR A 26 -1.30 -29.76 26.07
N PRO A 27 -2.01 -30.78 25.54
CA PRO A 27 -2.14 -30.99 24.09
C PRO A 27 -2.81 -29.82 23.36
N THR A 28 -3.72 -29.11 24.03
CA THR A 28 -4.47 -27.97 23.48
C THR A 28 -3.57 -26.77 23.19
N HIS A 29 -2.67 -26.40 24.12
CA HIS A 29 -1.75 -25.27 23.93
C HIS A 29 -0.68 -25.57 22.87
N LYS A 30 -0.24 -26.82 22.78
CA LYS A 30 0.67 -27.28 21.73
C LYS A 30 0.03 -27.21 20.33
N LEU A 31 -1.23 -27.61 20.21
CA LEU A 31 -1.98 -27.53 18.94
C LEU A 31 -2.19 -26.07 18.52
N LEU A 32 -2.60 -25.23 19.47
CA LEU A 32 -2.85 -23.82 19.24
C LEU A 32 -1.58 -23.06 18.84
N LEU A 33 -0.45 -23.35 19.50
CA LEU A 33 0.85 -22.81 19.10
C LEU A 33 1.22 -23.21 17.67
N LYS A 34 1.03 -24.48 17.30
CA LYS A 34 1.27 -24.94 15.91
C LYS A 34 0.36 -24.23 14.91
N GLN A 35 -0.92 -24.07 15.25
CA GLN A 35 -1.89 -23.38 14.41
C GLN A 35 -1.53 -21.91 14.23
N TRP A 36 -1.14 -21.21 15.28
CA TRP A 36 -0.75 -19.80 15.21
C TRP A 36 0.56 -19.58 14.48
N LEU A 37 1.54 -20.48 14.63
CA LEU A 37 2.76 -20.45 13.82
C LEU A 37 2.43 -20.67 12.33
N LYS A 38 1.47 -21.55 12.01
CA LYS A 38 1.02 -21.74 10.63
C LYS A 38 0.29 -20.51 10.08
N GLU A 39 -0.58 -19.91 10.88
CA GLU A 39 -1.29 -18.68 10.50
C GLU A 39 -0.30 -17.51 10.31
N GLU A 40 0.77 -17.44 11.11
CA GLU A 40 1.85 -16.45 10.95
C GLU A 40 2.52 -16.59 9.57
N GLU A 41 2.88 -17.81 9.16
CA GLU A 41 3.43 -18.07 7.82
C GLU A 41 2.46 -17.65 6.70
N LEU A 42 1.16 -17.96 6.85
CA LEU A 42 0.14 -17.61 5.87
C LEU A 42 -0.05 -16.09 5.76
N ILE A 43 -0.03 -15.38 6.89
CA ILE A 43 -0.11 -13.91 6.90
C ILE A 43 1.15 -13.31 6.27
N LEU A 44 2.34 -13.81 6.58
CA LEU A 44 3.59 -13.33 5.97
C LEU A 44 3.58 -13.50 4.44
N SER A 45 3.08 -14.63 3.95
CA SER A 45 2.91 -14.87 2.51
C SER A 45 1.93 -13.86 1.88
N ARG A 46 0.79 -13.61 2.53
CA ARG A 46 -0.18 -12.59 2.08
C ARG A 46 0.38 -11.17 2.07
N VAL A 47 1.16 -10.81 3.09
CA VAL A 47 1.85 -9.51 3.20
C VAL A 47 2.84 -9.34 2.06
N SER A 48 3.71 -10.33 1.83
CA SER A 48 4.67 -10.32 0.72
C SER A 48 3.98 -10.19 -0.64
N HIS A 49 2.88 -10.93 -0.85
CA HIS A 49 2.10 -10.81 -2.07
C HIS A 49 1.53 -9.40 -2.25
N LYS A 50 0.93 -8.79 -1.21
CA LYS A 50 0.41 -7.42 -1.30
C LYS A 50 1.51 -6.38 -1.52
N GLU A 51 2.69 -6.56 -0.92
CA GLU A 51 3.85 -5.69 -1.17
C GLU A 51 4.27 -5.74 -2.64
N SER A 52 4.41 -6.94 -3.22
CA SER A 52 4.72 -7.08 -4.64
C SER A 52 3.64 -6.49 -5.56
N GLN A 53 2.36 -6.59 -5.18
CA GLN A 53 1.26 -5.95 -5.91
C GLN A 53 1.36 -4.42 -5.86
N ILE A 54 1.65 -3.84 -4.69
CA ILE A 54 1.86 -2.39 -4.55
C ILE A 54 3.04 -1.94 -5.40
N ASP A 55 4.17 -2.66 -5.36
CA ASP A 55 5.34 -2.33 -6.16
C ASP A 55 5.05 -2.42 -7.67
N SER A 56 4.24 -3.40 -8.10
CA SER A 56 3.77 -3.49 -9.48
C SER A 56 2.95 -2.26 -9.88
N VAL A 57 1.97 -1.86 -9.06
CA VAL A 57 1.14 -0.68 -9.32
C VAL A 57 1.99 0.60 -9.39
N ARG A 58 2.98 0.76 -8.50
CA ARG A 58 3.92 1.89 -8.53
C ARG A 58 4.73 1.95 -9.83
N ARG A 59 5.18 0.80 -10.34
CA ARG A 59 5.86 0.70 -11.63
C ARG A 59 4.94 1.13 -12.78
N GLU A 60 3.69 0.67 -12.79
CA GLU A 60 2.70 1.07 -13.79
C GLU A 60 2.39 2.57 -13.75
N ILE A 61 2.27 3.16 -12.55
CA ILE A 61 2.11 4.62 -12.38
C ILE A 61 3.32 5.36 -12.97
N THR A 62 4.54 4.89 -12.68
CA THR A 62 5.78 5.47 -13.23
C THR A 62 5.80 5.38 -14.76
N GLN A 63 5.37 4.25 -15.33
CA GLN A 63 5.24 4.09 -16.78
C GLN A 63 4.24 5.08 -17.39
N LEU A 64 3.10 5.32 -16.74
CA LEU A 64 2.13 6.32 -17.18
C LEU A 64 2.75 7.73 -17.21
N TYR A 65 3.58 8.08 -16.22
CA TYR A 65 4.31 9.35 -16.22
C TYR A 65 5.27 9.44 -17.41
N ILE A 66 6.04 8.38 -17.65
CA ILE A 66 6.96 8.31 -18.78
C ILE A 66 6.21 8.45 -20.10
N PHE A 67 5.10 7.74 -20.28
CA PHE A 67 4.29 7.83 -21.50
C PHE A 67 3.70 9.22 -21.72
N PHE A 68 3.28 9.91 -20.66
CA PHE A 68 2.83 11.30 -20.76
C PHE A 68 3.91 12.20 -21.39
N PHE A 69 5.11 12.19 -20.80
CA PHE A 69 6.19 13.04 -21.28
C PHE A 69 6.68 12.64 -22.66
N LEU A 70 6.83 11.35 -22.93
CA LEU A 70 7.26 10.85 -24.25
C LEU A 70 6.25 11.23 -25.33
N PHE A 71 4.95 10.99 -25.10
CA PHE A 71 3.92 11.31 -26.07
C PHE A 71 3.89 12.80 -26.41
N HIS A 72 3.89 13.67 -25.39
CA HIS A 72 3.86 15.11 -25.62
C HIS A 72 5.15 15.64 -26.24
N SER A 73 6.32 15.15 -25.82
CA SER A 73 7.61 15.55 -26.38
C SER A 73 7.73 15.16 -27.86
N ILE A 74 7.39 13.92 -28.22
CA ILE A 74 7.41 13.44 -29.60
C ILE A 74 6.39 14.23 -30.43
N SER A 75 5.19 14.46 -29.90
CA SER A 75 4.15 15.24 -30.60
C SER A 75 4.62 16.65 -30.92
N LEU A 76 5.22 17.36 -29.95
CA LEU A 76 5.75 18.70 -30.15
C LEU A 76 6.93 18.73 -31.13
N LEU A 77 7.86 17.76 -31.03
CA LEU A 77 8.98 17.64 -31.96
C LEU A 77 8.51 17.41 -33.41
N LEU A 78 7.53 16.53 -33.61
CA LEU A 78 6.95 16.27 -34.92
C LEU A 78 6.23 17.49 -35.47
N LEU A 79 5.45 18.19 -34.64
CA LEU A 79 4.79 19.44 -35.04
C LEU A 79 5.80 20.52 -35.42
N PHE A 80 6.85 20.70 -34.62
CA PHE A 80 7.89 21.69 -34.88
C PHE A 80 8.63 21.38 -36.19
N HIS A 81 9.03 20.13 -36.39
CA HIS A 81 9.69 19.71 -37.62
C HIS A 81 8.77 19.89 -38.85
N ALA A 82 7.49 19.50 -38.74
CA ALA A 82 6.51 19.70 -39.80
C ALA A 82 6.29 21.18 -40.13
N SER A 83 6.24 22.06 -39.13
CA SER A 83 6.09 23.51 -39.31
C SER A 83 7.33 24.11 -39.99
N SER A 84 8.53 23.73 -39.53
CA SER A 84 9.82 24.25 -40.05
C SER A 84 10.14 23.80 -41.49
N SER A 85 9.66 22.63 -41.92
CA SER A 85 9.93 22.07 -43.24
C SER A 85 8.99 22.58 -44.33
N SER A 86 7.85 23.18 -43.96
CA SER A 86 6.95 23.85 -44.90
C SER A 86 7.41 25.27 -45.17
N SER A 87 7.80 25.58 -46.42
CA SER A 87 8.08 26.95 -46.85
C SER A 87 6.83 27.82 -46.64
N PRO A 88 6.88 28.87 -45.80
CA PRO A 88 5.69 29.60 -45.39
C PRO A 88 5.17 30.47 -46.53
N SER A 89 4.17 29.97 -47.26
CA SER A 89 3.24 30.85 -47.96
C SER A 89 2.16 31.30 -46.96
N SER A 90 1.77 32.57 -46.98
CA SER A 90 0.76 33.12 -46.05
C SER A 90 -0.57 32.31 -46.04
N ALA A 91 -0.92 31.69 -47.16
CA ALA A 91 -2.06 30.78 -47.27
C ALA A 91 -1.86 29.48 -46.47
N SER A 92 -0.66 28.87 -46.52
CA SER A 92 -0.35 27.60 -45.82
C SER A 92 -0.34 27.75 -44.29
N ALA A 93 0.24 28.82 -43.76
CA ALA A 93 0.24 29.11 -42.32
C ALA A 93 -1.19 29.30 -41.77
N SER A 94 -2.05 30.02 -42.50
CA SER A 94 -3.45 30.20 -42.12
C SER A 94 -4.24 28.89 -42.06
N SER A 95 -3.90 27.93 -42.92
CA SER A 95 -4.54 26.62 -42.97
C SER A 95 -4.07 25.70 -41.83
N ALA A 96 -2.79 25.76 -41.48
CA ALA A 96 -2.21 25.01 -40.36
C ALA A 96 -2.80 25.49 -39.02
N CYS A 97 -2.90 26.80 -38.82
CA CYS A 97 -3.53 27.38 -37.63
C CYS A 97 -5.02 27.03 -37.52
N LYS A 98 -5.78 27.05 -38.63
CA LYS A 98 -7.19 26.58 -38.66
C LYS A 98 -7.33 25.11 -38.29
N ARG A 99 -6.34 24.28 -38.61
CA ARG A 99 -6.33 22.84 -38.33
C ARG A 99 -5.67 22.48 -36.99
N SER A 100 -5.18 23.47 -36.23
CA SER A 100 -4.53 23.28 -34.92
C SER A 100 -5.42 22.58 -33.87
N TRP A 101 -6.74 22.57 -34.08
CA TRP A 101 -7.67 21.84 -33.21
C TRP A 101 -7.41 20.33 -33.22
N ILE A 102 -6.89 19.74 -34.29
CA ILE A 102 -6.62 18.29 -34.37
C ILE A 102 -5.53 17.87 -33.38
N PRO A 103 -4.29 18.40 -33.46
CA PRO A 103 -3.25 18.08 -32.48
C PRO A 103 -3.63 18.55 -31.07
N SER A 104 -4.36 19.66 -30.93
CA SER A 104 -4.86 20.13 -29.62
C SER A 104 -5.84 19.13 -28.99
N LEU A 105 -6.81 18.62 -29.74
CA LEU A 105 -7.78 17.65 -29.25
C LEU A 105 -7.11 16.32 -28.91
N CYS A 106 -6.17 15.85 -29.75
CA CYS A 106 -5.40 14.65 -29.48
C CYS A 106 -4.56 14.79 -28.19
N ALA A 107 -3.87 15.92 -28.01
CA ALA A 107 -3.11 16.23 -26.81
C ALA A 107 -4.02 16.32 -25.56
N LEU A 108 -5.20 16.92 -25.68
CA LEU A 108 -6.16 17.02 -24.59
C LEU A 108 -6.68 15.64 -24.17
N LEU A 109 -7.13 14.81 -25.12
CA LEU A 109 -7.69 13.49 -24.82
C LEU A 109 -6.66 12.54 -24.23
N SER A 110 -5.44 12.53 -24.78
CA SER A 110 -4.32 11.74 -24.22
C SER A 110 -3.96 12.19 -22.81
N SER A 111 -3.87 13.50 -22.57
CA SER A 111 -3.66 14.07 -21.24
C SER A 111 -4.74 13.66 -20.25
N LEU A 112 -6.03 13.81 -20.59
CA LEU A 112 -7.13 13.42 -19.73
C LEU A 112 -7.12 11.91 -19.43
N GLY A 113 -6.86 11.08 -20.44
CA GLY A 113 -6.75 9.63 -20.28
C GLY A 113 -5.63 9.22 -19.32
N ILE A 114 -4.45 9.83 -19.45
CA ILE A 114 -3.32 9.53 -18.56
C ILE A 114 -3.57 10.07 -17.15
N ILE A 115 -4.08 11.29 -17.00
CA ILE A 115 -4.43 11.86 -15.69
C ILE A 115 -5.44 10.96 -14.97
N TRP A 116 -6.47 10.51 -15.68
CA TRP A 116 -7.47 9.59 -15.14
C TRP A 116 -6.85 8.25 -14.73
N ALA A 117 -6.00 7.66 -15.58
CA ALA A 117 -5.32 6.40 -15.27
C ALA A 117 -4.40 6.51 -14.05
N VAL A 118 -3.63 7.60 -13.94
CA VAL A 118 -2.78 7.90 -12.77
C VAL A 118 -3.63 8.02 -11.51
N ARG A 119 -4.74 8.77 -11.57
CA ARG A 119 -5.67 8.93 -10.44
C ARG A 119 -6.21 7.59 -9.98
N TYR A 120 -6.73 6.80 -10.92
CA TYR A 120 -7.27 5.48 -10.65
C TYR A 120 -6.22 4.56 -10.00
N LYS A 121 -5.03 4.44 -10.60
CA LYS A 121 -3.96 3.59 -10.07
C LYS A 121 -3.46 4.07 -8.70
N SER A 122 -3.40 5.38 -8.47
CA SER A 122 -3.03 5.95 -7.16
C SER A 122 -4.06 5.65 -6.07
N GLU A 123 -5.35 5.57 -6.42
CA GLU A 123 -6.40 5.14 -5.49
C GLU A 123 -6.31 3.65 -5.17
N VAL A 124 -6.06 2.82 -6.20
CA VAL A 124 -5.81 1.38 -6.04
C VAL A 124 -4.59 1.14 -5.13
N GLU A 125 -3.48 1.84 -5.36
CA GLU A 125 -2.30 1.81 -4.50
C GLU A 125 -2.67 2.14 -3.04
N SER A 126 -3.37 3.27 -2.83
CA SER A 126 -3.78 3.69 -1.48
C SER A 126 -4.71 2.67 -0.81
N HIS A 127 -5.58 2.02 -1.56
CA HIS A 127 -6.44 0.96 -1.04
C HIS A 127 -5.61 -0.27 -0.63
N LEU A 128 -4.68 -0.71 -1.48
CA LEU A 128 -3.78 -1.83 -1.19
C LEU A 128 -2.89 -1.55 0.03
N GLU A 129 -2.34 -0.34 0.16
CA GLU A 129 -1.57 0.08 1.33
C GLU A 129 -2.38 -0.01 2.63
N LYS A 130 -3.65 0.41 2.59
CA LYS A 130 -4.55 0.29 3.75
C LYS A 130 -4.86 -1.18 4.09
N LEU A 131 -4.97 -2.06 3.10
CA LEU A 131 -5.16 -3.49 3.35
C LEU A 131 -3.89 -4.13 3.93
N LEU A 132 -2.72 -3.77 3.38
CA LEU A 132 -1.42 -4.21 3.86
C LEU A 132 -1.18 -3.77 5.30
N GLU A 133 -1.50 -2.52 5.65
CA GLU A 133 -1.35 -2.00 7.01
C GLU A 133 -2.19 -2.82 8.00
N ARG A 134 -3.46 -3.13 7.65
CA ARG A 134 -4.32 -3.96 8.49
C ARG A 134 -3.78 -5.39 8.66
N GLU A 135 -3.29 -6.01 7.59
CA GLU A 135 -2.71 -7.35 7.69
C GLU A 135 -1.41 -7.36 8.49
N LYS A 136 -0.56 -6.33 8.37
CA LYS A 136 0.65 -6.17 9.19
C LYS A 136 0.32 -5.97 10.67
N GLU A 137 -0.75 -5.22 10.97
CA GLU A 137 -1.25 -5.09 12.34
C GLU A 137 -1.74 -6.44 12.89
N ASP A 138 -2.50 -7.21 12.11
CA ASP A 138 -2.96 -8.54 12.50
C ASP A 138 -1.79 -9.52 12.71
N ALA A 139 -0.78 -9.49 11.83
CA ALA A 139 0.46 -10.25 11.98
C ALA A 139 1.17 -9.90 13.30
N LYS A 140 1.24 -8.62 13.65
CA LYS A 140 1.87 -8.13 14.87
C LYS A 140 1.09 -8.57 16.12
N LEU A 141 -0.23 -8.54 16.08
CA LEU A 141 -1.06 -9.03 17.18
C LEU A 141 -0.88 -10.53 17.38
N LEU A 142 -0.90 -11.31 16.29
CA LEU A 142 -0.67 -12.76 16.36
C LEU A 142 0.70 -13.09 16.95
N ARG A 143 1.76 -12.39 16.52
CA ARG A 143 3.12 -12.56 17.07
C ARG A 143 3.15 -12.31 18.58
N LYS A 144 2.49 -11.25 19.05
CA LYS A 144 2.37 -10.96 20.49
C LYS A 144 1.61 -12.05 21.24
N CYS A 145 0.50 -12.56 20.69
CA CYS A 145 -0.23 -13.68 21.28
C CYS A 145 0.65 -14.93 21.40
N VAL A 146 1.44 -15.25 20.37
CA VAL A 146 2.38 -16.37 20.37
C VAL A 146 3.47 -16.19 21.44
N GLU A 147 4.01 -14.99 21.59
CA GLU A 147 5.01 -14.66 22.62
C GLU A 147 4.42 -14.78 24.04
N GLU A 148 3.23 -14.24 24.27
CA GLU A 148 2.54 -14.34 25.56
C GLU A 148 2.16 -15.79 25.89
N LEU A 149 1.69 -16.57 24.91
CA LEU A 149 1.44 -18.00 25.09
C LEU A 149 2.72 -18.76 25.46
N LYS A 150 3.85 -18.46 24.82
CA LYS A 150 5.16 -19.07 25.16
C LYS A 150 5.64 -18.68 26.55
N LYS A 151 5.30 -17.48 27.01
CA LYS A 151 5.71 -16.95 28.32
C LYS A 151 4.85 -17.47 29.46
N LYS A 152 3.52 -17.47 29.30
CA LYS A 152 2.54 -17.83 30.34
C LYS A 152 2.18 -19.31 30.38
N GLY A 153 2.33 -20.02 29.25
CA GLY A 153 2.06 -21.44 29.16
C GLY A 153 0.62 -21.81 29.57
N ILE A 154 0.47 -22.55 30.66
CA ILE A 154 -0.83 -23.05 31.16
C ILE A 154 -1.72 -21.92 31.71
N GLU A 155 -1.14 -20.80 32.13
CA GLU A 155 -1.89 -19.65 32.66
C GLU A 155 -2.49 -18.75 31.56
N PHE A 156 -2.27 -19.08 30.29
CA PHE A 156 -2.77 -18.29 29.17
C PHE A 156 -4.27 -18.47 28.98
N ASP A 157 -5.05 -17.44 29.30
CA ASP A 157 -6.48 -17.40 29.01
C ASP A 157 -6.73 -16.80 27.62
N LEU A 158 -7.13 -17.67 26.69
CA LEU A 158 -7.38 -17.32 25.30
C LEU A 158 -8.43 -16.21 25.15
N LEU A 159 -9.52 -16.28 25.92
CA LEU A 159 -10.65 -15.37 25.77
C LEU A 159 -10.28 -14.00 26.30
N LYS A 160 -9.60 -13.94 27.45
CA LYS A 160 -9.22 -12.68 28.08
C LYS A 160 -8.15 -11.92 27.31
N GLU A 161 -7.11 -12.63 26.84
CA GLU A 161 -5.96 -11.98 26.20
C GLU A 161 -6.24 -11.60 24.75
N VAL A 162 -6.91 -12.47 23.98
CA VAL A 162 -7.29 -12.16 22.60
C VAL A 162 -8.35 -11.05 22.55
N ASP A 163 -9.33 -11.05 23.47
CA ASP A 163 -10.34 -9.99 23.52
C ASP A 163 -9.78 -8.65 23.97
N ALA A 164 -8.84 -8.62 24.92
CA ALA A 164 -8.13 -7.39 25.30
C ALA A 164 -7.36 -6.77 24.12
N LEU A 165 -6.66 -7.60 23.33
CA LEU A 165 -5.95 -7.15 22.14
C LEU A 165 -6.90 -6.72 21.01
N ARG A 166 -8.03 -7.40 20.84
CA ARG A 166 -9.07 -7.04 19.87
C ARG A 166 -9.73 -5.70 20.23
N ARG A 167 -10.03 -5.46 21.51
CA ARG A 167 -10.53 -4.16 21.99
C ARG A 167 -9.51 -3.04 21.82
N ALA A 168 -8.24 -3.29 22.10
CA ALA A 168 -7.16 -2.33 21.86
C ALA A 168 -7.02 -1.97 20.36
N LYS A 169 -7.26 -2.93 19.45
CA LYS A 169 -7.32 -2.67 18.00
C LYS A 169 -8.50 -1.75 17.64
N SER A 170 -9.70 -2.02 18.20
CA SER A 170 -10.92 -1.24 17.92
C SER A 170 -10.75 0.25 18.22
N LEU A 171 -10.14 0.59 19.36
CA LEU A 171 -9.96 1.98 19.79
C LEU A 171 -8.97 2.76 18.92
N ARG A 172 -8.03 2.08 18.25
CA ARG A 172 -6.98 2.74 17.46
C ARG A 172 -7.47 3.19 16.08
N VAL A 173 -8.45 2.49 15.54
CA VAL A 173 -9.04 2.76 14.22
C VAL A 173 -9.76 4.12 14.18
N GLU A 174 -10.24 4.61 15.31
CA GLU A 174 -11.04 5.84 15.42
C GLU A 174 -10.21 7.15 15.33
N SER A 175 -8.88 7.06 15.45
CA SER A 175 -8.02 8.24 15.69
C SER A 175 -7.28 8.82 14.47
N LYS A 176 -7.48 8.29 13.25
CA LYS A 176 -6.70 8.74 12.07
C LYS A 176 -7.25 10.08 11.53
N PRO A 177 -6.48 11.19 11.57
CA PRO A 177 -6.94 12.49 11.11
C PRO A 177 -7.11 12.53 9.58
N VAL A 178 -8.16 13.22 9.13
CA VAL A 178 -8.46 13.40 7.70
C VAL A 178 -7.58 14.53 7.13
N ARG A 179 -6.62 14.19 6.28
CA ARG A 179 -5.77 15.18 5.62
C ARG A 179 -6.52 15.84 4.46
N LYS A 180 -6.62 17.18 4.46
CA LYS A 180 -7.37 17.96 3.46
C LYS A 180 -6.77 17.96 2.05
N TRP A 181 -5.46 17.72 1.92
CA TRP A 181 -4.77 17.65 0.62
C TRP A 181 -3.82 16.46 0.58
N SER A 182 -3.98 15.61 -0.44
CA SER A 182 -3.09 14.48 -0.69
C SER A 182 -1.94 14.90 -1.60
N ALA A 183 -0.77 14.28 -1.46
CA ALA A 183 0.32 14.44 -2.43
C ALA A 183 -0.14 14.09 -3.87
N ARG A 184 -1.15 13.21 -3.97
CA ARG A 184 -1.79 12.79 -5.22
C ARG A 184 -2.53 13.94 -5.94
N ASP A 185 -3.05 14.90 -5.19
CA ASP A 185 -3.73 16.06 -5.78
C ASP A 185 -2.71 16.98 -6.46
N PHE A 186 -1.54 17.18 -5.83
CA PHE A 186 -0.44 17.94 -6.42
C PHE A 186 0.09 17.32 -7.71
N VAL A 187 0.27 15.99 -7.74
CA VAL A 187 0.69 15.29 -8.95
C VAL A 187 -0.29 15.53 -10.11
N THR A 188 -1.59 15.51 -9.81
CA THR A 188 -2.62 15.74 -10.82
C THR A 188 -2.64 17.17 -11.33
N LEU A 189 -2.51 18.15 -10.42
CA LEU A 189 -2.39 19.55 -10.78
C LEU A 189 -1.17 19.81 -11.64
N PHE A 190 -0.05 19.15 -11.35
CA PHE A 190 1.16 19.22 -12.16
C PHE A 190 0.91 18.72 -13.59
N PHE A 191 0.35 17.51 -13.76
CA PHE A 191 0.04 17.00 -15.10
C PHE A 191 -0.93 17.90 -15.85
N PHE A 192 -1.98 18.38 -15.19
CA PHE A 192 -2.94 19.32 -15.77
C PHE A 192 -2.26 20.62 -16.25
N SER A 193 -1.37 21.19 -15.42
CA SER A 193 -0.60 22.38 -15.79
C SER A 193 0.29 22.15 -17.00
N VAL A 194 0.99 21.00 -17.07
CA VAL A 194 1.83 20.66 -18.21
C VAL A 194 0.98 20.45 -19.47
N SER A 195 -0.18 19.80 -19.36
CA SER A 195 -1.13 19.67 -20.47
C SER A 195 -1.57 21.02 -21.02
N CYS A 196 -1.91 21.98 -20.16
CA CYS A 196 -2.25 23.35 -20.58
C CYS A 196 -1.08 24.03 -21.31
N LEU A 197 0.14 23.85 -20.81
CA LEU A 197 1.35 24.39 -21.45
C LEU A 197 1.57 23.76 -22.83
N VAL A 198 1.41 22.44 -22.97
CA VAL A 198 1.53 21.75 -24.27
C VAL A 198 0.49 22.28 -25.27
N LEU A 199 -0.75 22.52 -24.85
CA LEU A 199 -1.77 23.11 -25.71
C LEU A 199 -1.41 24.52 -26.18
N ALA A 200 -0.85 25.35 -25.29
CA ALA A 200 -0.34 26.66 -25.65
C ALA A 200 0.81 26.56 -26.66
N MET A 201 1.76 25.64 -26.45
CA MET A 201 2.88 25.40 -27.36
C MET A 201 2.42 24.93 -28.74
N ILE A 202 1.43 24.03 -28.82
CA ILE A 202 0.85 23.58 -30.10
C ILE A 202 0.30 24.78 -30.89
N ARG A 203 -0.37 25.71 -30.21
CA ARG A 203 -0.90 26.93 -30.85
C ARG A 203 0.21 27.85 -31.31
N LEU A 204 1.23 28.09 -30.48
CA LEU A 204 2.38 28.92 -30.86
C LEU A 204 3.10 28.35 -32.08
N ILE A 205 3.38 27.05 -32.13
CA ILE A 205 4.10 26.42 -33.25
C ILE A 205 3.32 26.47 -34.59
N LEU A 206 1.98 26.48 -34.55
CA LEU A 206 1.13 26.38 -35.74
C LEU A 206 0.49 27.71 -36.18
N CYS A 207 0.49 28.73 -35.31
CA CYS A 207 -0.20 30.00 -35.56
C CYS A 207 0.72 31.23 -35.54
N ASP A 208 1.99 31.06 -35.14
CA ASP A 208 3.06 32.05 -35.22
C ASP A 208 4.02 31.64 -36.35
#